data_AF-A0A9W6G1P2-F1
#
_entry.id   AF-A0A9W6G1P2-F1
#
_cell.length_a   1.000
_cell.length_b   1.000
_cell.length_c   1.000
_cell.angle_alpha   90.00
_cell.angle_beta   90.00
_cell.angle_gamma   90.00
#
_symmetry.space_group_name_H-M   'P 1'
#
loop_
_entity.id
_entity.type
_entity.pdbx_description
1 polymer ?
#
loop_
_entity_poly.entity_id
_entity_poly.type
_entity_poly.pdbx_seq_one_letter_code
_entity_poly.pdbx_strand_id
1 'polypeptide(L)'
;MKQKLLSFASAAALVSTCAAPVAFAATAPLADGTYTITVSKFNSNGTLSTVSSNSAVATGEKLDFTLSSMPTKSDANFLLFELKAANGTVVRQGFAPAPPVSATNKLGINEMSDKQAKVVKEAAALAGSDDPILMSYLLVILRSPGITDADIPVIAQMGKAGILGSGGFEGFLTSPSGGNITTNQLKSLKDCLIYNSDGTQKTLRSFTEGYYDAVNMMTAEEQKEMQKAGGLMGEIFIDAATCAGIKPDLVLAAHNAAGVAVDDDGSMDTLWAQNPNFASAMDSAMTTFHLRISASNLADEYSKALTALGASGSQVTDFLDAGRSLMTSFENLEAQYAGFYTDPEGYAASKGTTVDVIQGELQDAYQAAFTTFQGSIASKPTDINTMKTSVLTILPHGAMLPDDFGTYTMFTAQDQPTCEAAGGTWGMTGCVANWPIPQTVMVTWLAGILGNGGDFAYTRDTTPLPSFAEGFWGGECTMAADQATCNMSGGMWTQSNSCVVMMQKGMCVGIGGEWNARHTFSSGNAAFNGFQGIQEDIAILEMKRQADRETMPAAGESEQLYEMRAKKNFVDGLATLAGKITGRINAATPISTELKQAIITLMRQPNM
;
A
#
# COMPACT_ATOMS: atom_id res chain seq x y z
N MET A 1 -1.36 2.52 -24.14
CA MET A 1 -2.49 1.58 -24.16
C MET A 1 -2.79 1.32 -22.70
N LYS A 2 -3.90 1.87 -22.19
CA LYS A 2 -4.09 2.11 -20.74
C LYS A 2 -4.35 0.79 -20.02
N GLN A 3 -3.42 0.40 -19.15
CA GLN A 3 -3.54 -0.79 -18.33
C GLN A 3 -4.74 -0.67 -17.41
N LYS A 4 -5.61 -1.67 -17.48
CA LYS A 4 -6.77 -1.83 -16.60
C LYS A 4 -6.26 -2.19 -15.21
N LEU A 5 -6.08 -1.19 -14.36
CA LEU A 5 -6.03 -1.41 -12.92
C LEU A 5 -7.42 -1.89 -12.45
N LEU A 6 -7.47 -3.19 -12.20
CA LEU A 6 -8.43 -3.93 -11.37
C LEU A 6 -9.88 -3.93 -11.88
N SER A 7 -10.17 -4.86 -12.79
CA SER A 7 -11.48 -5.53 -12.83
C SER A 7 -11.37 -6.85 -12.05
N PHE A 8 -12.06 -6.94 -10.91
CA PHE A 8 -12.27 -8.18 -10.17
C PHE A 8 -12.96 -9.21 -11.06
N ALA A 9 -12.25 -10.26 -11.48
CA ALA A 9 -12.77 -11.60 -11.75
C ALA A 9 -11.66 -12.52 -12.27
N SER A 10 -11.76 -13.80 -11.89
CA SER A 10 -10.99 -14.97 -12.33
C SER A 10 -9.55 -15.11 -11.85
N ALA A 11 -9.38 -15.68 -10.66
CA ALA A 11 -8.18 -16.44 -10.31
C ALA A 11 -8.20 -17.77 -11.08
N ALA A 12 -7.44 -17.85 -12.17
CA ALA A 12 -7.06 -19.13 -12.73
C ALA A 12 -5.80 -19.61 -12.01
N ALA A 13 -5.84 -20.79 -11.41
CA ALA A 13 -4.67 -21.43 -10.84
C ALA A 13 -3.65 -21.71 -11.96
N LEU A 14 -2.72 -20.78 -12.19
CA LEU A 14 -1.58 -21.02 -13.05
C LEU A 14 -0.62 -21.93 -12.28
N VAL A 15 -0.54 -23.19 -12.70
CA VAL A 15 0.60 -24.04 -12.39
C VAL A 15 1.81 -23.39 -13.07
N SER A 16 2.50 -22.52 -12.32
CA SER A 16 3.78 -21.94 -12.72
C SER A 16 4.76 -23.10 -12.89
N THR A 17 5.04 -23.47 -14.14
CA THR A 17 6.23 -24.24 -14.45
C THR A 17 7.39 -23.34 -14.05
N CYS A 18 8.10 -23.71 -12.97
CA CYS A 18 9.32 -23.06 -12.54
C CYS A 18 10.33 -23.08 -13.71
N ALA A 19 10.32 -22.04 -14.54
CA ALA A 19 11.39 -21.79 -15.48
C ALA A 19 12.63 -21.47 -14.64
N ALA A 20 13.75 -22.09 -14.99
CA ALA A 20 15.02 -21.83 -14.34
C ALA A 20 15.31 -20.32 -14.36
N PRO A 21 15.80 -19.74 -13.25
CA PRO A 21 16.18 -18.34 -13.23
C PRO A 21 17.19 -18.09 -14.35
N VAL A 22 16.96 -17.05 -15.16
CA VAL A 22 17.95 -16.58 -16.12
C VAL A 22 19.18 -16.19 -15.30
N ALA A 23 20.31 -16.87 -15.54
CA ALA A 23 21.54 -16.59 -14.83
C ALA A 23 22.00 -15.18 -15.19
N PHE A 24 22.01 -14.29 -14.20
CA PHE A 24 22.47 -12.93 -14.36
C PHE A 24 23.99 -12.86 -14.29
N ALA A 25 24.57 -11.90 -15.02
CA ALA A 25 25.95 -11.53 -14.79
C ALA A 25 26.04 -10.81 -13.43
N ALA A 26 26.96 -11.26 -12.58
CA ALA A 26 27.35 -10.53 -11.37
C ALA A 26 27.88 -9.14 -11.74
N THR A 27 27.91 -8.20 -10.78
CA THR A 27 28.52 -6.88 -10.98
C THR A 27 29.92 -7.03 -11.60
N ALA A 28 30.21 -6.25 -12.65
CA ALA A 28 31.51 -6.33 -13.29
C ALA A 28 32.63 -6.03 -12.28
N PRO A 29 33.63 -6.92 -12.16
CA PRO A 29 34.65 -6.84 -11.13
C PRO A 29 35.50 -5.57 -11.29
N LEU A 30 35.95 -5.01 -10.17
CA LEU A 30 36.95 -3.95 -10.21
C LEU A 30 38.29 -4.55 -10.62
N ALA A 31 38.99 -3.88 -11.54
CA ALA A 31 40.35 -4.27 -11.88
C ALA A 31 41.26 -4.12 -10.65
N ASP A 32 42.17 -5.08 -10.45
CA ASP A 32 43.17 -5.00 -9.38
C ASP A 32 43.96 -3.68 -9.51
N GLY A 33 44.11 -2.97 -8.40
CA GLY A 33 44.80 -1.68 -8.42
C GLY A 33 44.47 -0.77 -7.24
N THR A 34 45.14 0.38 -7.22
CA THR A 34 44.89 1.43 -6.23
C THR A 34 43.83 2.39 -6.74
N TYR A 35 42.83 2.64 -5.89
CA TYR A 35 41.74 3.58 -6.13
C TYR A 35 41.75 4.68 -5.07
N THR A 36 41.26 5.85 -5.45
CA THR A 36 41.01 6.96 -4.53
C THR A 36 39.52 7.06 -4.25
N ILE A 37 39.15 6.96 -2.98
CA ILE A 37 37.77 7.14 -2.50
C ILE A 37 37.61 8.59 -2.09
N THR A 38 36.86 9.36 -2.88
CA THR A 38 36.46 10.73 -2.53
C THR A 38 35.11 10.69 -1.83
N VAL A 39 35.02 11.28 -0.64
CA VAL A 39 33.74 11.46 0.07
C VAL A 39 33.35 12.92 0.03
N SER A 40 32.12 13.19 -0.41
CA SER A 40 31.52 14.53 -0.42
C SER A 40 30.20 14.52 0.34
N LYS A 41 29.82 15.64 0.94
CA LYS A 41 28.48 15.83 1.51
C LYS A 41 27.59 16.59 0.54
N PHE A 42 26.31 16.24 0.51
CA PHE A 42 25.29 17.07 -0.10
C PHE A 42 25.01 18.26 0.82
N ASN A 43 25.10 19.47 0.28
CA ASN A 43 24.71 20.69 0.95
C ASN A 43 23.20 20.90 0.76
N SER A 44 22.56 21.67 1.65
CA SER A 44 21.13 21.97 1.57
C SER A 44 20.67 22.69 0.30
N ASN A 45 21.60 23.21 -0.49
CA ASN A 45 21.35 23.82 -1.80
C ASN A 45 21.59 22.85 -2.98
N GLY A 46 21.72 21.55 -2.72
CA GLY A 46 21.93 20.52 -3.75
C GLY A 46 23.36 20.42 -4.28
N THR A 47 24.28 21.29 -3.85
CA THR A 47 25.69 21.23 -4.26
C THR A 47 26.49 20.23 -3.43
N LEU A 48 27.66 19.82 -3.91
CA LEU A 48 28.57 18.92 -3.18
C LEU A 48 29.75 19.68 -2.59
N SER A 49 30.17 19.28 -1.38
CA SER A 49 31.46 19.69 -0.81
C SER A 49 32.29 18.48 -0.38
N THR A 50 33.54 18.41 -0.84
CA THR A 50 34.44 17.30 -0.50
C THR A 50 34.84 17.36 0.97
N VAL A 51 34.74 16.23 1.64
CA VAL A 51 35.03 16.06 3.06
C VAL A 51 36.35 15.33 3.25
N SER A 52 36.57 14.25 2.50
CA SER A 52 37.78 13.44 2.62
C SER A 52 38.16 12.78 1.30
N SER A 53 39.42 12.36 1.21
CA SER A 53 39.96 11.59 0.11
C SER A 53 40.94 10.56 0.68
N ASN A 54 40.67 9.28 0.43
CA ASN A 54 41.43 8.16 0.99
C ASN A 54 41.85 7.19 -0.11
N SER A 55 43.01 6.55 0.03
CA SER A 55 43.46 5.51 -0.90
C SER A 55 43.02 4.13 -0.40
N ALA A 56 42.56 3.28 -1.31
CA ALA A 56 42.25 1.88 -1.05
C ALA A 56 42.74 1.01 -2.22
N VAL A 57 42.94 -0.28 -1.98
CA VAL A 57 43.42 -1.23 -2.98
C VAL A 57 42.34 -2.26 -3.22
N ALA A 58 41.93 -2.44 -4.47
CA ALA A 58 41.09 -3.57 -4.86
C ALA A 58 41.97 -4.82 -4.95
N THR A 59 41.56 -5.90 -4.28
CA THR A 59 42.25 -7.19 -4.32
C THR A 59 41.23 -8.28 -4.59
N GLY A 60 41.39 -9.01 -5.70
CA GLY A 60 40.47 -10.10 -6.02
C GLY A 60 39.08 -9.57 -6.33
N GLU A 61 39.01 -8.63 -7.28
CA GLU A 61 37.76 -8.16 -7.93
C GLU A 61 36.85 -7.24 -7.10
N LYS A 62 37.15 -7.06 -5.81
CA LYS A 62 36.40 -6.20 -4.87
C LYS A 62 37.31 -5.21 -4.14
N LEU A 63 36.74 -4.08 -3.74
CA LEU A 63 37.37 -3.09 -2.89
C LEU A 63 36.58 -2.94 -1.58
N ASP A 64 37.21 -3.29 -0.47
CA ASP A 64 36.67 -3.10 0.88
C ASP A 64 37.37 -1.93 1.58
N PHE A 65 36.60 -1.10 2.28
CA PHE A 65 37.13 0.06 3.00
C PHE A 65 36.32 0.37 4.25
N THR A 66 36.92 1.09 5.19
CA THR A 66 36.26 1.59 6.41
C THR A 66 36.73 3.01 6.68
N LEU A 67 35.78 3.92 6.96
CA LEU A 67 36.05 5.32 7.23
C LEU A 67 35.53 5.68 8.63
N SER A 68 36.40 6.15 9.50
CA SER A 68 36.12 6.35 10.94
C SER A 68 35.71 7.77 11.33
N SER A 69 35.79 8.75 10.43
CA SER A 69 35.49 10.17 10.72
C SER A 69 34.71 10.80 9.58
N MET A 70 33.43 10.44 9.49
CA MET A 70 32.50 10.95 8.47
C MET A 70 31.58 12.04 9.05
N PRO A 71 31.06 12.96 8.21
CA PRO A 71 30.02 13.88 8.65
C PRO A 71 28.80 13.09 9.12
N THR A 72 28.12 13.65 10.09
CA THR A 72 26.92 13.05 10.68
C THR A 72 25.66 13.69 10.12
N LYS A 73 24.49 13.16 10.49
CA LYS A 73 23.20 13.74 10.09
C LYS A 73 23.00 15.22 10.48
N SER A 74 23.78 15.76 11.42
CA SER A 74 23.74 17.19 11.73
C SER A 74 24.49 18.05 10.70
N ASP A 75 25.37 17.44 9.91
CA ASP A 75 26.22 18.13 8.93
C ASP A 75 25.65 18.12 7.51
N ALA A 76 24.92 17.06 7.15
CA ALA A 76 24.23 16.85 5.87
C ALA A 76 23.24 15.67 5.98
N ASN A 77 22.26 15.61 5.09
CA ASN A 77 21.37 14.44 5.00
C ASN A 77 22.07 13.22 4.35
N PHE A 78 22.90 13.47 3.34
CA PHE A 78 23.52 12.44 2.51
C PHE A 78 25.00 12.67 2.26
N LEU A 79 25.72 11.56 2.04
CA LEU A 79 27.12 11.50 1.65
C LEU A 79 27.24 10.80 0.30
N LEU A 80 28.03 11.38 -0.63
CA LEU A 80 28.41 10.80 -1.90
C LEU A 80 29.82 10.21 -1.80
N PHE A 81 29.99 9.02 -2.37
CA PHE A 81 31.25 8.29 -2.45
C PHE A 81 31.61 8.09 -3.92
N GLU A 82 32.75 8.62 -4.35
CA GLU A 82 33.28 8.40 -5.71
C GLU A 82 34.55 7.56 -5.62
N LEU A 83 34.57 6.43 -6.34
CA LEU A 83 35.79 5.65 -6.56
C LEU A 83 36.46 6.15 -7.84
N LYS A 84 37.68 6.66 -7.70
CA LYS A 84 38.50 7.15 -8.81
C LYS A 84 39.65 6.20 -9.09
N ALA A 85 39.83 5.82 -10.35
CA ALA A 85 41.00 5.10 -10.81
C ALA A 85 42.26 5.98 -10.71
N ALA A 86 43.45 5.38 -10.91
CA ALA A 86 44.72 6.08 -10.86
C ALA A 86 44.84 7.28 -11.82
N ASN A 87 44.07 7.29 -12.91
CA ASN A 87 43.99 8.39 -13.87
C ASN A 87 43.01 9.52 -13.44
N GLY A 88 42.40 9.43 -12.26
CA GLY A 88 41.44 10.40 -11.72
C GLY A 88 40.00 10.22 -12.21
N THR A 89 39.73 9.26 -13.10
CA THR A 89 38.37 9.01 -13.63
C THR A 89 37.52 8.32 -12.57
N VAL A 90 36.29 8.80 -12.36
CA VAL A 90 35.29 8.11 -11.53
C VAL A 90 34.87 6.83 -12.24
N VAL A 91 35.16 5.68 -11.64
CA VAL A 91 34.80 4.35 -12.18
C VAL A 91 33.47 3.84 -11.63
N ARG A 92 33.15 4.22 -10.38
CA ARG A 92 31.92 3.89 -9.67
C ARG A 92 31.61 4.99 -8.67
N GLN A 93 30.33 5.15 -8.34
CA GLN A 93 29.90 6.00 -7.24
C GLN A 93 28.66 5.42 -6.58
N GLY A 94 28.38 5.89 -5.38
CA GLY A 94 27.19 5.55 -4.63
C GLY A 94 26.97 6.61 -3.56
N PHE A 95 25.83 6.59 -2.91
CA PHE A 95 25.54 7.49 -1.81
C PHE A 95 24.94 6.74 -0.64
N ALA A 96 25.06 7.32 0.54
CA ALA A 96 24.44 6.81 1.74
C ALA A 96 23.85 7.97 2.56
N PRO A 97 22.82 7.72 3.38
CA PRO A 97 22.44 8.67 4.42
C PRO A 97 23.65 8.97 5.33
N ALA A 98 23.74 10.18 5.89
CA ALA A 98 24.82 10.52 6.81
C ALA A 98 24.55 9.95 8.21
N PRO A 99 25.45 9.17 8.82
CA PRO A 99 25.16 8.44 10.06
C PRO A 99 24.78 9.35 11.23
N PRO A 100 23.94 8.89 12.17
CA PRO A 100 23.85 9.47 13.49
C PRO A 100 25.21 9.44 14.18
N VAL A 101 25.39 10.32 15.16
CA VAL A 101 26.58 10.30 16.02
C VAL A 101 26.74 8.90 16.61
N SER A 102 27.96 8.34 16.50
CA SER A 102 28.34 7.01 16.98
C SER A 102 27.67 5.82 16.28
N ALA A 103 26.94 6.03 15.18
CA ALA A 103 26.39 4.96 14.36
C ALA A 103 27.30 4.63 13.16
N THR A 104 27.25 3.37 12.73
CA THR A 104 27.94 2.88 11.52
C THR A 104 26.94 2.67 10.40
N ASN A 105 27.22 3.22 9.21
CA ASN A 105 26.50 2.86 7.99
C ASN A 105 27.29 1.86 7.16
N LYS A 106 26.54 1.03 6.43
CA LYS A 106 27.06 0.13 5.40
C LYS A 106 26.66 0.68 4.03
N LEU A 107 27.52 0.47 3.04
CA LEU A 107 27.30 0.94 1.67
C LEU A 107 27.89 -0.07 0.69
N GLY A 108 27.06 -0.55 -0.24
CA GLY A 108 27.52 -1.28 -1.43
C GLY A 108 27.58 -0.35 -2.63
N ILE A 109 28.68 -0.39 -3.38
CA ILE A 109 28.85 0.38 -4.62
C ILE A 109 29.04 -0.59 -5.79
N ASN A 110 28.18 -0.48 -6.79
CA ASN A 110 28.18 -1.30 -8.00
C ASN A 110 27.74 -0.48 -9.23
N GLU A 111 27.42 -1.16 -10.33
CA GLU A 111 26.98 -0.51 -11.58
C GLU A 111 25.65 0.21 -11.44
N MET A 112 24.71 -0.39 -10.72
CA MET A 112 23.40 0.22 -10.48
C MET A 112 23.53 1.46 -9.59
N SER A 113 24.32 1.37 -8.51
CA SER A 113 24.56 2.52 -7.63
C SER A 113 25.28 3.66 -8.34
N ASP A 114 26.16 3.38 -9.33
CA ASP A 114 26.81 4.42 -10.13
C ASP A 114 25.79 5.25 -10.90
N LYS A 115 24.85 4.57 -11.57
CA LYS A 115 23.76 5.23 -12.29
C LYS A 115 22.83 5.97 -11.34
N GLN A 116 22.47 5.36 -10.21
CA GLN A 116 21.64 5.98 -9.19
C GLN A 116 22.25 7.28 -8.67
N ALA A 117 23.52 7.26 -8.28
CA ALA A 117 24.19 8.42 -7.73
C ALA A 117 24.43 9.53 -8.78
N LYS A 118 24.59 9.20 -10.08
CA LYS A 118 24.59 10.22 -11.14
C LYS A 118 23.25 10.96 -11.24
N VAL A 119 22.14 10.22 -11.26
CA VAL A 119 20.78 10.79 -11.30
C VAL A 119 20.51 11.62 -10.05
N VAL A 120 20.82 11.08 -8.86
CA VAL A 120 20.67 11.78 -7.59
C VAL A 120 21.48 13.07 -7.55
N LYS A 121 22.73 13.09 -8.05
CA LYS A 121 23.55 14.29 -8.13
C LYS A 121 22.93 15.35 -9.05
N GLU A 122 22.47 14.94 -10.23
CA GLU A 122 21.82 15.84 -11.18
C GLU A 122 20.52 16.41 -10.60
N ALA A 123 19.68 15.56 -9.99
CA ALA A 123 18.43 15.95 -9.37
C ALA A 123 18.65 16.92 -8.20
N ALA A 124 19.63 16.66 -7.33
CA ALA A 124 19.98 17.54 -6.23
C ALA A 124 20.35 18.94 -6.75
N ALA A 125 21.23 19.01 -7.75
CA ALA A 125 21.67 20.26 -8.34
C ALA A 125 20.52 21.01 -9.04
N LEU A 126 19.68 20.29 -9.78
CA LEU A 126 18.52 20.84 -10.50
C LEU A 126 17.42 21.34 -9.56
N ALA A 127 17.18 20.62 -8.46
CA ALA A 127 16.26 21.00 -7.40
C ALA A 127 16.80 22.14 -6.53
N GLY A 128 18.13 22.28 -6.45
CA GLY A 128 18.78 23.16 -5.49
C GLY A 128 18.52 22.72 -4.04
N SER A 129 18.44 21.41 -3.79
CA SER A 129 18.07 20.83 -2.49
C SER A 129 18.67 19.43 -2.29
N ASP A 130 18.93 19.05 -1.03
CA ASP A 130 19.29 17.69 -0.62
C ASP A 130 18.09 16.92 -0.04
N ASP A 131 16.90 17.19 -0.58
CA ASP A 131 15.63 16.74 -0.02
C ASP A 131 15.54 15.21 0.15
N PRO A 132 15.28 14.69 1.36
CA PRO A 132 15.21 13.25 1.60
C PRO A 132 14.09 12.53 0.85
N ILE A 133 12.95 13.18 0.60
CA ILE A 133 11.86 12.58 -0.18
C ILE A 133 12.30 12.46 -1.63
N LEU A 134 12.93 13.51 -2.20
CA LEU A 134 13.46 13.48 -3.57
C LEU A 134 14.45 12.33 -3.76
N MET A 135 15.46 12.23 -2.89
CA MET A 135 16.49 11.20 -3.01
C MET A 135 15.91 9.80 -2.84
N SER A 136 15.01 9.62 -1.88
CA SER A 136 14.33 8.33 -1.63
C SER A 136 13.50 7.90 -2.84
N TYR A 137 12.71 8.81 -3.39
CA TYR A 137 11.79 8.49 -4.47
C TYR A 137 12.52 8.18 -5.78
N LEU A 138 13.64 8.86 -6.04
CA LEU A 138 14.51 8.50 -7.16
C LEU A 138 15.03 7.06 -7.05
N LEU A 139 15.35 6.57 -5.85
CA LEU A 139 15.78 5.18 -5.67
C LEU A 139 14.69 4.16 -5.98
N VAL A 140 13.41 4.54 -5.82
CA VAL A 140 12.28 3.67 -6.19
C VAL A 140 12.30 3.39 -7.70
N ILE A 141 12.53 4.42 -8.51
CA ILE A 141 12.47 4.32 -9.98
C ILE A 141 13.78 3.80 -10.61
N LEU A 142 14.90 3.89 -9.90
CA LEU A 142 16.23 3.55 -10.42
C LEU A 142 16.61 2.09 -10.13
N ARG A 143 15.78 1.13 -10.55
CA ARG A 143 15.99 -0.32 -10.34
C ARG A 143 16.63 -1.05 -11.52
N SER A 144 16.93 -0.33 -12.61
CA SER A 144 17.57 -0.87 -13.80
C SER A 144 18.93 -0.19 -14.07
N PRO A 145 19.98 -0.94 -14.45
CA PRO A 145 21.26 -0.40 -14.87
C PRO A 145 21.22 0.17 -16.30
N GLY A 146 20.12 -0.02 -17.04
CA GLY A 146 19.92 0.40 -18.44
C GLY A 146 19.80 1.92 -18.65
N ILE A 147 20.21 2.73 -17.67
CA ILE A 147 20.19 4.19 -17.71
C ILE A 147 21.37 4.69 -18.54
N THR A 148 21.06 5.44 -19.58
CA THR A 148 22.04 6.14 -20.43
C THR A 148 22.31 7.55 -19.88
N ASP A 149 23.38 8.19 -20.34
CA ASP A 149 23.71 9.55 -19.91
C ASP A 149 22.65 10.58 -20.37
N ALA A 150 21.90 10.28 -21.44
CA ALA A 150 20.80 11.11 -21.93
C ALA A 150 19.55 11.02 -21.03
N ASP A 151 19.34 9.89 -20.37
CA ASP A 151 18.18 9.69 -19.48
C ASP A 151 18.33 10.47 -18.17
N ILE A 152 19.57 10.67 -17.70
CA ILE A 152 19.89 11.31 -16.41
C ILE A 152 19.17 12.65 -16.19
N PRO A 153 19.30 13.66 -17.09
CA PRO A 153 18.62 14.94 -16.90
C PRO A 153 17.08 14.83 -16.94
N VAL A 154 16.54 13.89 -17.72
CA VAL A 154 15.08 13.65 -17.79
C VAL A 154 14.58 13.09 -16.46
N ILE A 155 15.24 12.04 -15.94
CA ILE A 155 14.86 11.43 -14.66
C ILE A 155 15.05 12.41 -13.49
N ALA A 156 16.10 13.23 -13.53
CA ALA A 156 16.32 14.29 -12.54
C ALA A 156 15.18 15.32 -12.54
N GLN A 157 14.71 15.73 -13.73
CA GLN A 157 13.56 16.62 -13.88
C GLN A 157 12.26 15.94 -13.38
N MET A 158 12.05 14.65 -13.69
CA MET A 158 10.92 13.87 -13.15
C MET A 158 10.89 13.89 -11.62
N GLY A 159 12.02 13.59 -10.97
CA GLY A 159 12.11 13.62 -9.51
C GLY A 159 11.77 15.00 -8.96
N LYS A 160 12.31 16.07 -9.55
CA LYS A 160 12.03 17.44 -9.13
C LYS A 160 10.55 17.81 -9.29
N ALA A 161 9.97 17.55 -10.46
CA ALA A 161 8.56 17.86 -10.74
C ALA A 161 7.63 17.04 -9.85
N GLY A 162 7.87 15.73 -9.77
CA GLY A 162 7.07 14.79 -8.99
C GLY A 162 7.12 15.03 -7.49
N ILE A 163 8.25 15.48 -6.93
CA ILE A 163 8.38 15.61 -5.47
C ILE A 163 8.23 17.05 -4.99
N LEU A 164 8.96 17.97 -5.61
CA LEU A 164 9.07 19.37 -5.16
C LEU A 164 8.14 20.30 -5.96
N GLY A 165 7.49 19.81 -7.01
CA GLY A 165 6.48 20.57 -7.74
C GLY A 165 5.28 20.92 -6.87
N SER A 166 4.62 22.05 -7.18
CA SER A 166 3.46 22.54 -6.40
C SER A 166 2.28 21.57 -6.34
N GLY A 167 2.14 20.69 -7.34
CA GLY A 167 1.18 19.58 -7.36
C GLY A 167 1.80 18.19 -7.10
N GLY A 168 3.10 18.13 -6.84
CA GLY A 168 3.83 16.90 -6.55
C GLY A 168 3.63 16.42 -5.11
N PHE A 169 4.44 15.47 -4.68
CA PHE A 169 4.34 14.79 -3.39
C PHE A 169 4.26 15.77 -2.20
N GLU A 170 5.22 16.68 -2.07
CA GLU A 170 5.25 17.63 -0.96
C GLU A 170 4.15 18.70 -1.08
N GLY A 171 3.91 19.18 -2.29
CA GLY A 171 2.86 20.14 -2.59
C GLY A 171 1.49 19.60 -2.19
N PHE A 172 1.20 18.33 -2.52
CA PHE A 172 -0.01 17.65 -2.10
C PHE A 172 -0.11 17.52 -0.58
N LEU A 173 0.95 17.01 0.09
CA LEU A 173 0.90 16.80 1.53
C LEU A 173 0.65 18.10 2.31
N THR A 174 1.26 19.19 1.88
CA THR A 174 1.18 20.49 2.58
C THR A 174 -0.01 21.36 2.18
N SER A 175 -0.60 21.10 1.01
CA SER A 175 -1.77 21.85 0.54
C SER A 175 -2.98 21.65 1.47
N PRO A 176 -3.75 22.73 1.78
CA PRO A 176 -5.01 22.61 2.49
C PRO A 176 -6.03 21.70 1.79
N SER A 177 -5.98 21.63 0.46
CA SER A 177 -6.83 20.77 -0.36
C SER A 177 -6.23 19.38 -0.59
N GLY A 178 -5.08 19.06 0.00
CA GLY A 178 -4.42 17.77 -0.08
C GLY A 178 -4.38 17.10 1.29
N GLY A 179 -3.17 16.91 1.82
CA GLY A 179 -2.93 16.31 3.14
C GLY A 179 -3.08 17.27 4.32
N ASN A 180 -2.91 18.57 4.08
CA ASN A 180 -2.91 19.63 5.11
C ASN A 180 -2.01 19.30 6.32
N ILE A 181 -0.86 18.64 6.08
CA ILE A 181 0.09 18.33 7.14
C ILE A 181 0.85 19.59 7.56
N THR A 182 1.28 19.64 8.81
CA THR A 182 2.09 20.75 9.32
C THR A 182 3.53 20.68 8.79
N THR A 183 4.22 21.83 8.76
CA THR A 183 5.66 21.90 8.44
C THR A 183 6.50 20.99 9.33
N ASN A 184 6.12 20.85 10.61
CA ASN A 184 6.81 19.96 11.54
C ASN A 184 6.62 18.49 11.16
N GLN A 185 5.41 18.07 10.76
CA GLN A 185 5.19 16.71 10.27
C GLN A 185 5.98 16.43 8.99
N LEU A 186 6.01 17.36 8.03
CA LEU A 186 6.82 17.19 6.83
C LEU A 186 8.32 17.08 7.16
N LYS A 187 8.81 17.92 8.09
CA LYS A 187 10.20 17.83 8.56
C LYS A 187 10.47 16.48 9.24
N SER A 188 9.58 16.02 10.11
CA SER A 188 9.70 14.72 10.78
C SER A 188 9.71 13.58 9.77
N LEU A 189 8.88 13.62 8.73
CA LEU A 189 8.88 12.62 7.65
C LEU A 189 10.26 12.55 6.99
N LYS A 190 10.81 13.70 6.61
CA LYS A 190 12.15 13.80 5.99
C LYS A 190 13.25 13.27 6.92
N ASP A 191 13.20 13.60 8.20
CA ASP A 191 14.18 13.12 9.18
C ASP A 191 14.07 11.59 9.40
N CYS A 192 12.84 11.05 9.50
CA CYS A 192 12.57 9.64 9.74
C CYS A 192 12.88 8.75 8.52
N LEU A 193 12.79 9.28 7.28
CA LEU A 193 13.23 8.57 6.06
C LEU A 193 14.72 8.21 6.13
N ILE A 194 15.53 9.15 6.63
CA ILE A 194 16.98 8.95 6.75
C ILE A 194 17.30 8.05 7.96
N TYR A 195 16.73 8.36 9.13
CA TYR A 195 16.94 7.62 10.38
C TYR A 195 15.75 7.65 11.31
N ASN A 196 15.43 6.49 11.87
CA ASN A 196 14.57 6.37 13.03
C ASN A 196 15.42 6.00 14.26
N SER A 197 15.17 6.70 15.37
CA SER A 197 15.79 6.47 16.68
C SER A 197 15.35 5.17 17.38
N ASP A 198 14.20 4.59 17.02
CA ASP A 198 13.68 3.38 17.65
C ASP A 198 14.42 2.10 17.24
N GLY A 199 15.18 2.14 16.13
CA GLY A 199 15.95 1.01 15.58
C GLY A 199 15.11 -0.16 15.09
N THR A 200 13.77 -0.07 15.17
CA THR A 200 12.82 -1.12 14.77
C THR A 200 12.21 -0.88 13.40
N GLN A 201 12.25 0.37 12.92
CA GLN A 201 11.72 0.77 11.63
C GLN A 201 12.77 0.77 10.53
N LYS A 202 12.33 0.47 9.30
CA LYS A 202 13.14 0.50 8.09
C LYS A 202 13.38 1.95 7.66
N THR A 203 14.60 2.24 7.19
CA THR A 203 15.02 3.57 6.73
C THR A 203 15.89 3.47 5.48
N LEU A 204 16.30 4.61 4.90
CA LEU A 204 17.30 4.60 3.82
C LEU A 204 18.61 3.92 4.20
N ARG A 205 18.94 3.84 5.51
CA ARG A 205 20.06 3.03 5.98
C ARG A 205 19.86 1.55 5.65
N SER A 206 18.65 1.03 5.83
CA SER A 206 18.28 -0.35 5.52
C SER A 206 18.42 -0.65 4.02
N PHE A 207 18.04 0.31 3.16
CA PHE A 207 18.28 0.21 1.71
C PHE A 207 19.78 0.09 1.39
N THR A 208 20.61 0.98 1.94
CA THR A 208 22.06 0.96 1.68
C THR A 208 22.77 -0.27 2.26
N GLU A 209 22.26 -0.80 3.36
CA GLU A 209 22.71 -2.07 3.94
C GLU A 209 22.35 -3.24 3.02
N GLY A 210 21.16 -3.27 2.43
CA GLY A 210 20.79 -4.26 1.42
C GLY A 210 21.71 -4.27 0.20
N TYR A 211 22.15 -3.09 -0.28
CA TYR A 211 23.14 -3.00 -1.36
C TYR A 211 24.52 -3.48 -0.93
N TYR A 212 24.93 -3.18 0.31
CA TYR A 212 26.18 -3.70 0.86
C TYR A 212 26.16 -5.23 0.93
N ASP A 213 25.08 -5.81 1.44
CA ASP A 213 24.92 -7.25 1.55
C ASP A 213 24.87 -7.91 0.16
N ALA A 214 24.18 -7.31 -0.81
CA ALA A 214 24.16 -7.78 -2.20
C ALA A 214 25.56 -7.80 -2.83
N VAL A 215 26.31 -6.69 -2.76
CA VAL A 215 27.67 -6.60 -3.31
C VAL A 215 28.62 -7.59 -2.63
N ASN A 216 28.42 -7.87 -1.33
CA ASN A 216 29.21 -8.87 -0.61
C ASN A 216 28.95 -10.31 -1.07
N MET A 217 27.82 -10.59 -1.72
CA MET A 217 27.54 -11.94 -2.20
C MET A 217 28.46 -12.34 -3.36
N MET A 218 28.79 -11.42 -4.28
CA MET A 218 29.60 -11.67 -5.48
C MET A 218 29.12 -12.90 -6.30
N THR A 219 27.80 -13.11 -6.38
CA THR A 219 27.19 -14.21 -7.14
C THR A 219 26.06 -13.70 -8.03
N ALA A 220 25.49 -14.57 -8.87
CA ALA A 220 24.29 -14.26 -9.65
C ALA A 220 23.06 -13.91 -8.77
N GLU A 221 23.10 -14.19 -7.46
CA GLU A 221 22.04 -13.81 -6.51
C GLU A 221 22.12 -12.34 -6.08
N GLU A 222 23.22 -11.64 -6.34
CA GLU A 222 23.41 -10.21 -6.04
C GLU A 222 22.24 -9.37 -6.57
N GLN A 223 21.81 -9.63 -7.81
CA GLN A 223 20.69 -8.90 -8.40
C GLN A 223 19.38 -9.11 -7.65
N LYS A 224 19.11 -10.32 -7.16
CA LYS A 224 17.89 -10.59 -6.40
C LYS A 224 17.88 -9.79 -5.10
N GLU A 225 19.01 -9.75 -4.39
CA GLU A 225 19.12 -8.96 -3.16
C GLU A 225 19.03 -7.45 -3.40
N MET A 226 19.59 -6.93 -4.50
CA MET A 226 19.38 -5.53 -4.89
C MET A 226 17.91 -5.21 -5.14
N GLN A 227 17.19 -6.12 -5.81
CA GLN A 227 15.77 -5.93 -6.11
C GLN A 227 14.90 -6.00 -4.85
N LYS A 228 15.23 -6.89 -3.89
CA LYS A 228 14.61 -6.88 -2.56
C LYS A 228 14.86 -5.57 -1.83
N ALA A 229 16.10 -5.07 -1.83
CA ALA A 229 16.43 -3.78 -1.23
C ALA A 229 15.63 -2.62 -1.85
N GLY A 230 15.44 -2.63 -3.18
CA GLY A 230 14.56 -1.68 -3.88
C GLY A 230 13.09 -1.77 -3.44
N GLY A 231 12.58 -2.97 -3.19
CA GLY A 231 11.22 -3.19 -2.67
C GLY A 231 10.97 -2.66 -1.26
N LEU A 232 12.01 -2.55 -0.43
CA LEU A 232 11.91 -2.01 0.94
C LEU A 232 11.45 -0.55 0.98
N MET A 233 11.58 0.19 -0.13
CA MET A 233 11.25 1.61 -0.17
C MET A 233 9.81 1.88 0.25
N GLY A 234 8.85 1.02 -0.11
CA GLY A 234 7.45 1.21 0.32
C GLY A 234 7.31 1.21 1.84
N GLU A 235 7.95 0.26 2.52
CA GLU A 235 7.97 0.18 3.98
C GLU A 235 8.71 1.35 4.62
N ILE A 236 9.85 1.78 4.04
CA ILE A 236 10.61 2.95 4.50
C ILE A 236 9.73 4.21 4.53
N PHE A 237 8.89 4.41 3.51
CA PHE A 237 7.97 5.55 3.46
C PHE A 237 6.84 5.45 4.49
N ILE A 238 6.27 4.26 4.72
CA ILE A 238 5.20 4.07 5.73
C ILE A 238 5.74 4.20 7.16
N ASP A 239 6.91 3.65 7.43
CA ASP A 239 7.59 3.78 8.71
C ASP A 239 7.91 5.25 9.00
N ALA A 240 8.47 5.96 8.02
CA ALA A 240 8.75 7.39 8.16
C ALA A 240 7.48 8.23 8.38
N ALA A 241 6.37 7.90 7.71
CA ALA A 241 5.09 8.57 7.92
C ALA A 241 4.51 8.31 9.31
N THR A 242 4.59 7.07 9.78
CA THR A 242 4.19 6.67 11.14
C THR A 242 5.00 7.43 12.18
N CYS A 243 6.33 7.48 12.01
CA CYS A 243 7.25 8.25 12.84
C CYS A 243 6.91 9.76 12.87
N ALA A 244 6.43 10.30 11.74
CA ALA A 244 6.01 11.69 11.60
C ALA A 244 4.57 11.98 12.07
N GLY A 245 3.79 10.97 12.45
CA GLY A 245 2.37 11.13 12.75
C GLY A 245 1.54 11.56 11.52
N ILE A 246 1.94 11.09 10.33
CA ILE A 246 1.23 11.27 9.07
C ILE A 246 0.46 9.98 8.78
N LYS A 247 -0.81 10.08 8.40
CA LYS A 247 -1.60 8.92 8.00
C LYS A 247 -0.99 8.27 6.75
N PRO A 248 -0.72 6.96 6.73
CA PRO A 248 -0.06 6.35 5.58
C PRO A 248 -0.90 6.42 4.29
N ASP A 249 -2.24 6.47 4.38
CA ASP A 249 -3.12 6.77 3.23
C ASP A 249 -2.76 8.11 2.52
N LEU A 250 -2.25 9.12 3.25
CA LEU A 250 -1.80 10.37 2.65
C LEU A 250 -0.50 10.23 1.86
N VAL A 251 0.37 9.28 2.24
CA VAL A 251 1.59 8.95 1.49
C VAL A 251 1.23 8.33 0.15
N LEU A 252 0.26 7.41 0.13
CA LEU A 252 -0.22 6.81 -1.11
C LEU A 252 -0.87 7.85 -2.03
N ALA A 253 -1.67 8.77 -1.48
CA ALA A 253 -2.24 9.87 -2.25
C ALA A 253 -1.16 10.85 -2.77
N ALA A 254 -0.13 11.14 -1.98
CA ALA A 254 1.00 11.98 -2.39
C ALA A 254 1.86 11.32 -3.49
N HIS A 255 2.02 9.99 -3.44
CA HIS A 255 2.65 9.21 -4.51
C HIS A 255 1.89 9.34 -5.84
N ASN A 256 0.55 9.24 -5.81
CA ASN A 256 -0.25 9.48 -7.01
C ASN A 256 -0.13 10.93 -7.51
N ALA A 257 -0.09 11.91 -6.60
CA ALA A 257 0.13 13.32 -6.94
C ALA A 257 1.49 13.54 -7.64
N ALA A 258 2.53 12.84 -7.19
CA ALA A 258 3.83 12.85 -7.85
C ALA A 258 3.77 12.32 -9.29
N GLY A 259 3.00 11.25 -9.52
CA GLY A 259 2.75 10.72 -10.86
C GLY A 259 2.06 11.75 -11.77
N VAL A 260 1.03 12.44 -11.28
CA VAL A 260 0.37 13.53 -12.02
C VAL A 260 1.36 14.63 -12.40
N ALA A 261 2.15 15.10 -11.44
CA ALA A 261 3.08 16.19 -11.68
C ALA A 261 4.18 15.83 -12.69
N VAL A 262 4.58 14.55 -12.75
CA VAL A 262 5.53 14.04 -13.74
C VAL A 262 4.91 13.97 -15.14
N ASP A 263 3.66 13.53 -15.24
CA ASP A 263 2.93 13.46 -16.51
C ASP A 263 2.67 14.87 -17.08
N ASP A 264 2.23 15.81 -16.22
CA ASP A 264 1.96 17.20 -16.61
C ASP A 264 3.23 17.94 -17.11
N ASP A 265 4.40 17.57 -16.60
CA ASP A 265 5.69 18.13 -17.03
C ASP A 265 6.19 17.52 -18.36
N GLY A 266 5.60 16.40 -18.82
CA GLY A 266 5.97 15.73 -20.08
C GLY A 266 7.29 14.94 -20.02
N SER A 267 7.89 14.84 -18.84
CA SER A 267 9.15 14.10 -18.66
C SER A 267 8.97 12.59 -18.86
N MET A 268 7.81 12.02 -18.49
CA MET A 268 7.50 10.60 -18.74
C MET A 268 7.43 10.28 -20.24
N ASP A 269 6.73 11.09 -21.02
CA ASP A 269 6.63 10.94 -22.48
C ASP A 269 8.01 11.02 -23.15
N THR A 270 8.83 11.96 -22.67
CA THR A 270 10.21 12.13 -23.15
C THR A 270 11.04 10.87 -22.89
N LEU A 271 10.93 10.30 -21.69
CA LEU A 271 11.65 9.08 -21.33
C LEU A 271 11.19 7.87 -22.14
N TRP A 272 9.88 7.69 -22.34
CA TRP A 272 9.34 6.60 -23.17
C TRP A 272 9.81 6.68 -24.62
N ALA A 273 9.93 7.89 -25.18
CA ALA A 273 10.44 8.09 -26.53
C ALA A 273 11.95 7.81 -26.65
N GLN A 274 12.72 8.08 -25.59
CA GLN A 274 14.19 7.95 -25.58
C GLN A 274 14.66 6.55 -25.19
N ASN A 275 14.10 5.98 -24.12
CA ASN A 275 14.52 4.70 -23.54
C ASN A 275 13.30 3.90 -23.04
N PRO A 276 12.53 3.27 -23.95
CA PRO A 276 11.30 2.56 -23.59
C PRO A 276 11.56 1.34 -22.68
N ASN A 277 12.73 0.70 -22.77
CA ASN A 277 13.05 -0.44 -21.92
C ASN A 277 13.23 0.00 -20.45
N PHE A 278 13.97 1.09 -20.22
CA PHE A 278 14.10 1.66 -18.88
C PHE A 278 12.76 2.21 -18.36
N ALA A 279 11.98 2.87 -19.22
CA ALA A 279 10.66 3.36 -18.84
C ALA A 279 9.72 2.23 -18.37
N SER A 280 9.75 1.07 -19.04
CA SER A 280 9.00 -0.13 -18.63
C SER A 280 9.49 -0.72 -17.29
N ALA A 281 10.81 -0.73 -17.07
CA ALA A 281 11.39 -1.17 -15.80
C ALA A 281 10.96 -0.26 -14.64
N MET A 282 10.96 1.05 -14.89
CA MET A 282 10.50 2.06 -13.94
C MET A 282 9.00 1.91 -13.63
N ASP A 283 8.16 1.70 -14.63
CA ASP A 283 6.71 1.49 -14.46
C ASP A 283 6.42 0.27 -13.56
N SER A 284 7.15 -0.81 -13.79
CA SER A 284 7.08 -2.03 -12.97
C SER A 284 7.55 -1.77 -11.53
N ALA A 285 8.65 -1.03 -11.36
CA ALA A 285 9.16 -0.63 -10.05
C ALA A 285 8.15 0.23 -9.26
N MET A 286 7.49 1.16 -9.93
CA MET A 286 6.48 2.06 -9.34
C MET A 286 5.22 1.32 -8.94
N THR A 287 4.75 0.38 -9.78
CA THR A 287 3.62 -0.50 -9.45
C THR A 287 3.91 -1.31 -8.19
N THR A 288 5.09 -1.90 -8.09
CA THR A 288 5.48 -2.67 -6.90
C THR A 288 5.61 -1.80 -5.66
N PHE A 289 6.17 -0.60 -5.78
CA PHE A 289 6.23 0.37 -4.69
C PHE A 289 4.83 0.75 -4.18
N HIS A 290 3.87 0.97 -5.08
CA HIS A 290 2.48 1.22 -4.74
C HIS A 290 1.87 0.07 -3.92
N LEU A 291 2.01 -1.16 -4.41
CA LEU A 291 1.50 -2.36 -3.73
C LEU A 291 2.12 -2.55 -2.34
N ARG A 292 3.43 -2.29 -2.21
CA ARG A 292 4.16 -2.34 -0.93
C ARG A 292 3.64 -1.30 0.06
N ILE A 293 3.41 -0.07 -0.38
CA ILE A 293 2.80 0.99 0.45
C ILE A 293 1.42 0.55 0.94
N SER A 294 0.56 0.07 0.03
CA SER A 294 -0.79 -0.39 0.39
C SER A 294 -0.76 -1.52 1.42
N ALA A 295 0.08 -2.54 1.22
CA ALA A 295 0.20 -3.67 2.13
C ALA A 295 0.78 -3.29 3.50
N SER A 296 1.79 -2.42 3.53
CA SER A 296 2.39 -1.94 4.80
C SER A 296 1.41 -1.06 5.58
N ASN A 297 0.70 -0.16 4.90
CA ASN A 297 -0.38 0.65 5.49
C ASN A 297 -1.47 -0.22 6.12
N LEU A 298 -1.89 -1.28 5.41
CA LEU A 298 -2.89 -2.22 5.91
C LEU A 298 -2.46 -2.86 7.24
N ALA A 299 -1.22 -3.33 7.34
CA ALA A 299 -0.70 -3.97 8.55
C ALA A 299 -0.63 -3.00 9.75
N ASP A 300 -0.15 -1.78 9.53
CA ASP A 300 0.01 -0.78 10.58
C ASP A 300 -1.35 -0.25 11.09
N GLU A 301 -2.23 0.20 10.19
CA GLU A 301 -3.51 0.79 10.59
C GLU A 301 -4.42 -0.23 11.29
N TYR A 302 -4.51 -1.46 10.78
CA TYR A 302 -5.37 -2.47 11.38
C TYR A 302 -4.82 -2.98 12.70
N SER A 303 -3.50 -3.12 12.87
CA SER A 303 -2.94 -3.58 14.16
C SER A 303 -3.20 -2.56 15.28
N LYS A 304 -3.08 -1.26 14.99
CA LYS A 304 -3.46 -0.18 15.91
C LYS A 304 -4.95 -0.20 16.22
N ALA A 305 -5.80 -0.36 15.20
CA ALA A 305 -7.25 -0.39 15.37
C ALA A 305 -7.73 -1.62 16.16
N LEU A 306 -7.17 -2.81 15.88
CA LEU A 306 -7.42 -4.05 16.63
C LEU A 306 -7.07 -3.88 18.10
N THR A 307 -5.88 -3.33 18.38
CA THR A 307 -5.43 -3.06 19.76
C THR A 307 -6.36 -2.07 20.46
N ALA A 308 -6.75 -0.97 19.79
CA ALA A 308 -7.65 0.03 20.34
C ALA A 308 -9.03 -0.52 20.69
N LEU A 309 -9.53 -1.49 19.92
CA LEU A 309 -10.83 -2.14 20.13
C LEU A 309 -10.74 -3.42 20.98
N GLY A 310 -9.61 -3.64 21.67
CA GLY A 310 -9.48 -4.68 22.68
C GLY A 310 -9.39 -6.10 22.09
N ALA A 311 -8.87 -6.24 20.86
CA ALA A 311 -8.50 -7.55 20.33
C ALA A 311 -7.57 -8.30 21.31
N SER A 312 -7.70 -9.62 21.37
CA SER A 312 -6.82 -10.45 22.19
C SER A 312 -5.38 -10.42 21.66
N GLY A 313 -4.41 -10.69 22.53
CA GLY A 313 -3.00 -10.75 22.13
C GLY A 313 -2.75 -11.76 21.00
N SER A 314 -3.49 -12.88 20.97
CA SER A 314 -3.41 -13.83 19.86
C SER A 314 -4.01 -13.29 18.57
N GLN A 315 -5.15 -12.59 18.61
CA GLN A 315 -5.76 -11.99 17.42
C GLN A 315 -4.85 -10.93 16.78
N VAL A 316 -4.22 -10.08 17.60
CA VAL A 316 -3.25 -9.09 17.11
C VAL A 316 -2.03 -9.79 16.52
N THR A 317 -1.52 -10.84 17.18
CA THR A 317 -0.37 -11.62 16.70
C THR A 317 -0.67 -12.30 15.37
N ASP A 318 -1.80 -13.01 15.26
CA ASP A 318 -2.22 -13.70 14.03
C ASP A 318 -2.36 -12.72 12.87
N PHE A 319 -2.95 -11.53 13.09
CA PHE A 319 -3.06 -10.50 12.06
C PHE A 319 -1.69 -9.94 11.63
N LEU A 320 -0.81 -9.66 12.58
CA LEU A 320 0.56 -9.18 12.29
C LEU A 320 1.42 -10.25 11.61
N ASP A 321 1.24 -11.53 11.94
CA ASP A 321 1.88 -12.65 11.26
C ASP A 321 1.41 -12.72 9.79
N ALA A 322 0.09 -12.63 9.54
CA ALA A 322 -0.46 -12.59 8.19
C ALA A 322 0.09 -11.40 7.37
N GLY A 323 0.13 -10.21 7.96
CA GLY A 323 0.72 -9.01 7.33
C GLY A 323 2.21 -9.19 7.00
N ARG A 324 3.00 -9.76 7.92
CA ARG A 324 4.41 -10.10 7.66
C ARG A 324 4.57 -11.13 6.55
N SER A 325 3.73 -12.17 6.51
CA SER A 325 3.73 -13.17 5.44
C SER A 325 3.38 -12.58 4.07
N LEU A 326 2.49 -11.58 4.01
CA LEU A 326 2.20 -10.84 2.78
C LEU A 326 3.45 -10.09 2.29
N MET A 327 4.12 -9.36 3.19
CA MET A 327 5.33 -8.60 2.83
C MET A 327 6.50 -9.52 2.43
N THR A 328 6.67 -10.66 3.09
CA THR A 328 7.65 -11.68 2.69
C THR A 328 7.31 -12.25 1.31
N SER A 329 6.03 -12.47 1.01
CA SER A 329 5.60 -12.94 -0.32
C SER A 329 5.97 -11.93 -1.40
N PHE A 330 5.76 -10.63 -1.17
CA PHE A 330 6.14 -9.59 -2.12
C PHE A 330 7.66 -9.54 -2.34
N GLU A 331 8.44 -9.76 -1.29
CA GLU A 331 9.91 -9.80 -1.37
C GLU A 331 10.40 -10.97 -2.23
N ASN A 332 9.77 -12.14 -2.05
CA ASN A 332 10.05 -13.32 -2.85
C ASN A 332 9.68 -13.10 -4.33
N LEU A 333 8.57 -12.42 -4.60
CA LEU A 333 8.18 -12.06 -5.97
C LEU A 333 9.18 -11.09 -6.62
N GLU A 334 9.64 -10.08 -5.87
CA GLU A 334 10.69 -9.17 -6.36
C GLU A 334 11.99 -9.89 -6.71
N ALA A 335 12.40 -10.85 -5.88
CA ALA A 335 13.56 -11.70 -6.15
C ALA A 335 13.34 -12.62 -7.35
N GLN A 336 12.15 -13.21 -7.49
CA GLN A 336 11.79 -14.11 -8.58
C GLN A 336 11.76 -13.40 -9.94
N TYR A 337 11.25 -12.16 -9.96
CA TYR A 337 11.15 -11.32 -11.15
C TYR A 337 12.30 -10.30 -11.26
N ALA A 338 13.42 -10.51 -10.56
CA ALA A 338 14.54 -9.55 -10.51
C ALA A 338 15.04 -9.11 -11.90
N GLY A 339 15.07 -10.03 -12.87
CA GLY A 339 15.45 -9.72 -14.25
C GLY A 339 14.47 -8.83 -14.98
N PHE A 340 13.17 -8.94 -14.67
CA PHE A 340 12.14 -8.10 -15.26
C PHE A 340 12.28 -6.64 -14.81
N TYR A 341 12.62 -6.40 -13.54
CA TYR A 341 12.91 -5.04 -13.04
C TYR A 341 14.20 -4.43 -13.61
N THR A 342 15.07 -5.26 -14.19
CA THR A 342 16.38 -4.84 -14.70
C THR A 342 16.33 -4.61 -16.21
N ASP A 343 15.75 -5.55 -16.95
CA ASP A 343 15.63 -5.56 -18.42
C ASP A 343 14.31 -6.25 -18.82
N PRO A 344 13.18 -5.52 -18.82
CA PRO A 344 11.86 -6.07 -19.13
C PRO A 344 11.81 -6.80 -20.47
N GLU A 345 12.34 -6.18 -21.54
CA GLU A 345 12.34 -6.72 -22.89
C GLU A 345 13.19 -8.00 -22.98
N GLY A 346 14.41 -7.98 -22.44
CA GLY A 346 15.29 -9.15 -22.42
C GLY A 346 14.70 -10.30 -21.59
N TYR A 347 14.08 -10.00 -20.44
CA TYR A 347 13.43 -10.99 -19.60
C TYR A 347 12.24 -11.64 -20.31
N ALA A 348 11.35 -10.84 -20.93
CA ALA A 348 10.21 -11.35 -21.69
C ALA A 348 10.67 -12.20 -22.89
N ALA A 349 11.67 -11.74 -23.64
CA ALA A 349 12.25 -12.47 -24.75
C ALA A 349 12.86 -13.81 -24.31
N SER A 350 13.55 -13.86 -23.17
CA SER A 350 14.13 -15.10 -22.61
C SER A 350 13.08 -16.16 -22.27
N LYS A 351 11.85 -15.73 -21.99
CA LYS A 351 10.69 -16.59 -21.72
C LYS A 351 9.84 -16.86 -22.98
N GLY A 352 10.23 -16.32 -24.13
CA GLY A 352 9.47 -16.47 -25.38
C GLY A 352 8.09 -15.80 -25.34
N THR A 353 7.95 -14.70 -24.59
CA THR A 353 6.69 -13.97 -24.42
C THR A 353 6.90 -12.45 -24.55
N THR A 354 5.88 -11.65 -24.20
CA THR A 354 5.91 -10.19 -24.24
C THR A 354 5.94 -9.58 -22.84
N VAL A 355 6.37 -8.32 -22.75
CA VAL A 355 6.37 -7.55 -21.49
C VAL A 355 4.98 -7.54 -20.85
N ASP A 356 3.93 -7.25 -21.63
CA ASP A 356 2.54 -7.21 -21.13
C ASP A 356 2.09 -8.52 -20.47
N VAL A 357 2.53 -9.68 -21.00
CA VAL A 357 2.21 -10.99 -20.42
C VAL A 357 2.91 -11.18 -19.08
N ILE A 358 4.20 -10.81 -18.98
CA ILE A 358 4.94 -10.91 -17.71
C ILE A 358 4.37 -9.95 -16.66
N GLN A 359 3.94 -8.76 -17.06
CA GLN A 359 3.25 -7.83 -16.14
C GLN A 359 1.95 -8.42 -15.62
N GLY A 360 1.16 -9.08 -16.48
CA GLY A 360 -0.04 -9.82 -16.07
C GLY A 360 0.28 -10.94 -15.09
N GLU A 361 1.29 -11.77 -15.37
CA GLU A 361 1.73 -12.84 -14.46
C GLU A 361 2.18 -12.31 -13.09
N LEU A 362 2.90 -11.19 -13.08
CA LEU A 362 3.35 -10.54 -11.85
C LEU A 362 2.17 -9.98 -11.05
N GLN A 363 1.21 -9.34 -11.72
CA GLN A 363 -0.02 -8.83 -11.09
C GLN A 363 -0.85 -9.96 -10.47
N ASP A 364 -1.02 -11.07 -11.19
CA ASP A 364 -1.71 -12.26 -10.69
C ASP A 364 -1.00 -12.85 -9.46
N ALA A 365 0.33 -12.85 -9.46
CA ALA A 365 1.12 -13.34 -8.33
C ALA A 365 0.97 -12.45 -7.08
N TYR A 366 0.95 -11.12 -7.24
CA TYR A 366 0.64 -10.19 -6.16
C TYR A 366 -0.79 -10.39 -5.61
N GLN A 367 -1.77 -10.57 -6.50
CA GLN A 367 -3.15 -10.85 -6.13
C GLN A 367 -3.29 -12.18 -5.39
N ALA A 368 -2.55 -13.21 -5.80
CA ALA A 368 -2.52 -14.50 -5.13
C ALA A 368 -1.96 -14.37 -3.70
N ALA A 369 -0.85 -13.66 -3.51
CA ALA A 369 -0.28 -13.39 -2.19
C ALA A 369 -1.28 -12.64 -1.28
N PHE A 370 -2.02 -11.69 -1.83
CA PHE A 370 -3.07 -11.00 -1.08
C PHE A 370 -4.27 -11.89 -0.73
N THR A 371 -4.66 -12.78 -1.63
CA THR A 371 -5.71 -13.78 -1.36
C THR A 371 -5.29 -14.70 -0.21
N THR A 372 -4.02 -15.11 -0.14
CA THR A 372 -3.46 -15.85 0.99
C THR A 372 -3.51 -15.04 2.29
N PHE A 373 -3.20 -13.74 2.23
CA PHE A 373 -3.36 -12.85 3.39
C PHE A 373 -4.82 -12.81 3.88
N GLN A 374 -5.79 -12.65 2.97
CA GLN A 374 -7.21 -12.62 3.32
C GLN A 374 -7.67 -13.92 4.01
N GLY A 375 -7.18 -15.08 3.56
CA GLY A 375 -7.42 -16.35 4.24
C GLY A 375 -6.75 -16.45 5.61
N SER A 376 -5.52 -15.92 5.72
CA SER A 376 -4.73 -15.99 6.95
C SER A 376 -5.29 -15.14 8.10
N ILE A 377 -6.09 -14.11 7.77
CA ILE A 377 -6.77 -13.29 8.78
C ILE A 377 -8.15 -13.84 9.18
N ALA A 378 -8.53 -15.05 8.75
CA ALA A 378 -9.75 -15.70 9.22
C ALA A 378 -9.67 -15.93 10.74
N SER A 379 -10.74 -15.61 11.46
CA SER A 379 -10.78 -15.81 12.92
C SER A 379 -10.76 -17.29 13.26
N LYS A 380 -10.14 -17.64 14.39
CA LYS A 380 -10.16 -19.01 14.90
C LYS A 380 -11.57 -19.38 15.37
N PRO A 381 -11.97 -20.68 15.33
CA PRO A 381 -13.28 -21.11 15.84
C PRO A 381 -13.55 -20.70 17.29
N THR A 382 -12.51 -20.65 18.14
CA THR A 382 -12.60 -20.18 19.53
C THR A 382 -13.01 -18.71 19.64
N ASP A 383 -12.50 -17.86 18.75
CA ASP A 383 -12.82 -16.43 18.73
C ASP A 383 -14.25 -16.21 18.23
N ILE A 384 -14.66 -16.95 17.20
CA ILE A 384 -16.05 -16.95 16.71
C ILE A 384 -17.02 -17.38 17.82
N ASN A 385 -16.70 -18.43 18.57
CA ASN A 385 -17.54 -18.89 19.69
C ASN A 385 -17.60 -17.86 20.83
N THR A 386 -16.49 -17.18 21.12
CA THR A 386 -16.43 -16.10 22.12
C THR A 386 -17.28 -14.91 21.69
N MET A 387 -17.19 -14.51 20.41
CA MET A 387 -18.02 -13.47 19.82
C MET A 387 -19.51 -13.85 19.90
N LYS A 388 -19.90 -15.06 19.45
CA LYS A 388 -21.28 -15.57 19.53
C LYS A 388 -21.82 -15.50 20.95
N THR A 389 -21.03 -15.95 21.93
CA THR A 389 -21.40 -15.92 23.35
C THR A 389 -21.64 -14.49 23.81
N SER A 390 -20.75 -13.56 23.45
CA SER A 390 -20.87 -12.14 23.81
C SER A 390 -22.10 -11.47 23.20
N VAL A 391 -22.48 -11.84 21.97
CA VAL A 391 -23.71 -11.34 21.35
C VAL A 391 -24.95 -11.94 22.05
N LEU A 392 -24.94 -13.24 22.37
CA LEU A 392 -26.08 -13.87 23.02
C LEU A 392 -26.37 -13.31 24.43
N THR A 393 -25.35 -12.84 25.17
CA THR A 393 -25.57 -12.26 26.52
C THR A 393 -26.30 -10.92 26.50
N ILE A 394 -26.27 -10.19 25.39
CA ILE A 394 -26.95 -8.89 25.25
C ILE A 394 -28.30 -8.98 24.54
N LEU A 395 -28.62 -10.14 23.96
CA LEU A 395 -29.91 -10.40 23.34
C LEU A 395 -30.94 -10.88 24.39
N PRO A 396 -32.25 -10.77 24.10
CA PRO A 396 -33.29 -11.31 24.96
C PRO A 396 -33.09 -12.80 25.26
N HIS A 397 -33.42 -13.22 26.48
CA HIS A 397 -33.29 -14.62 26.90
C HIS A 397 -34.01 -15.57 25.94
N GLY A 398 -33.29 -16.57 25.42
CA GLY A 398 -33.80 -17.55 24.45
C GLY A 398 -33.62 -17.15 22.98
N ALA A 399 -33.01 -15.99 22.69
CA ALA A 399 -32.58 -15.66 21.33
C ALA A 399 -31.57 -16.69 20.81
N MET A 400 -31.67 -17.01 19.52
CA MET A 400 -30.71 -17.87 18.81
C MET A 400 -30.09 -17.08 17.67
N LEU A 401 -28.79 -17.28 17.46
CA LEU A 401 -28.10 -16.76 16.28
C LEU A 401 -28.27 -17.75 15.12
N PRO A 402 -28.27 -17.28 13.86
CA PRO A 402 -28.18 -18.17 12.70
C PRO A 402 -26.97 -19.11 12.79
N ASP A 403 -27.11 -20.33 12.26
CA ASP A 403 -26.05 -21.35 12.32
C ASP A 403 -24.76 -20.89 11.62
N ASP A 404 -24.90 -20.10 10.55
CA ASP A 404 -23.84 -19.49 9.75
C ASP A 404 -23.36 -18.13 10.28
N PHE A 405 -23.88 -17.65 11.43
CA PHE A 405 -23.35 -16.44 12.04
C PHE A 405 -21.86 -16.63 12.36
N GLY A 406 -21.00 -15.68 11.99
CA GLY A 406 -19.56 -15.83 12.14
C GLY A 406 -18.86 -16.55 10.98
N THR A 407 -19.56 -16.96 9.93
CA THR A 407 -18.97 -17.51 8.71
C THR A 407 -19.49 -16.80 7.45
N TYR A 408 -18.78 -16.96 6.33
CA TYR A 408 -19.22 -16.46 5.02
C TYR A 408 -18.87 -17.47 3.92
N THR A 409 -19.67 -17.47 2.85
CA THR A 409 -19.38 -18.26 1.65
C THR A 409 -18.32 -17.56 0.81
N MET A 410 -17.26 -18.30 0.46
CA MET A 410 -16.21 -17.82 -0.44
C MET A 410 -16.62 -18.09 -1.88
N PHE A 411 -17.11 -17.07 -2.58
CA PHE A 411 -17.55 -17.21 -3.97
C PHE A 411 -16.41 -17.40 -4.98
N THR A 412 -15.16 -17.20 -4.57
CA THR A 412 -13.97 -17.26 -5.43
C THR A 412 -13.33 -18.65 -5.52
N ALA A 413 -13.64 -19.56 -4.59
CA ALA A 413 -13.11 -20.92 -4.60
C ALA A 413 -14.07 -21.86 -5.37
N GLN A 414 -13.62 -22.34 -6.54
CA GLN A 414 -14.42 -23.20 -7.41
C GLN A 414 -14.31 -24.69 -7.05
N ASP A 415 -13.30 -25.06 -6.26
CA ASP A 415 -13.03 -26.44 -5.86
C ASP A 415 -12.44 -26.50 -4.44
N GLN A 416 -12.31 -27.72 -3.91
CA GLN A 416 -11.77 -27.96 -2.58
C GLN A 416 -10.31 -27.47 -2.42
N PRO A 417 -9.37 -27.76 -3.35
CA PRO A 417 -7.99 -27.26 -3.23
C PRO A 417 -7.88 -25.73 -3.16
N THR A 418 -8.62 -25.01 -4.01
CA THR A 418 -8.65 -23.54 -3.99
C THR A 418 -9.31 -23.00 -2.72
N CYS A 419 -10.32 -23.70 -2.20
CA CYS A 419 -10.95 -23.37 -0.93
C CYS A 419 -9.98 -23.47 0.25
N GLU A 420 -9.27 -24.60 0.37
CA GLU A 420 -8.30 -24.83 1.43
C GLU A 420 -7.11 -23.83 1.33
N ALA A 421 -6.63 -23.55 0.12
CA ALA A 421 -5.57 -22.58 -0.11
C ALA A 421 -5.97 -21.14 0.27
N ALA A 422 -7.25 -20.80 0.15
CA ALA A 422 -7.80 -19.51 0.55
C ALA A 422 -8.24 -19.46 2.03
N GLY A 423 -7.94 -20.49 2.82
CA GLY A 423 -8.27 -20.56 4.26
C GLY A 423 -9.71 -21.00 4.57
N GLY A 424 -10.44 -21.49 3.57
CA GLY A 424 -11.80 -22.00 3.71
C GLY A 424 -11.89 -23.49 4.00
N THR A 425 -13.09 -23.94 4.36
CA THR A 425 -13.47 -25.34 4.49
C THR A 425 -14.51 -25.68 3.43
N TRP A 426 -14.28 -26.75 2.66
CA TRP A 426 -15.21 -27.18 1.63
C TRP A 426 -16.38 -27.98 2.25
N GLY A 427 -17.61 -27.51 2.03
CA GLY A 427 -18.84 -28.13 2.52
C GLY A 427 -19.84 -28.44 1.40
N MET A 428 -20.99 -29.02 1.76
CA MET A 428 -22.07 -29.34 0.82
C MET A 428 -22.69 -28.10 0.14
N THR A 429 -22.56 -26.93 0.76
CA THR A 429 -23.04 -25.63 0.26
C THR A 429 -21.96 -24.80 -0.44
N GLY A 430 -20.76 -25.35 -0.62
CA GLY A 430 -19.60 -24.68 -1.21
C GLY A 430 -18.48 -24.40 -0.21
N CYS A 431 -17.56 -23.50 -0.58
CA CYS A 431 -16.46 -23.09 0.29
C CYS A 431 -16.93 -22.08 1.34
N VAL A 432 -16.65 -22.34 2.62
CA VAL A 432 -17.03 -21.47 3.74
C VAL A 432 -15.80 -21.12 4.57
N ALA A 433 -15.67 -19.87 4.98
CA ALA A 433 -14.62 -19.41 5.89
C ALA A 433 -15.20 -18.71 7.11
N ASN A 434 -14.45 -18.69 8.21
CA ASN A 434 -14.80 -17.86 9.38
C ASN A 434 -14.65 -16.38 9.03
N TRP A 435 -15.43 -15.52 9.68
CA TRP A 435 -15.27 -14.08 9.57
C TRP A 435 -13.82 -13.65 9.87
N PRO A 436 -13.30 -12.63 9.18
CA PRO A 436 -11.94 -12.15 9.42
C PRO A 436 -11.81 -11.51 10.82
N ILE A 437 -10.61 -11.54 11.38
CA ILE A 437 -10.28 -11.03 12.72
C ILE A 437 -10.86 -9.62 12.97
N PRO A 438 -10.72 -8.63 12.05
CA PRO A 438 -11.31 -7.30 12.23
C PRO A 438 -12.82 -7.31 12.49
N GLN A 439 -13.57 -8.13 11.75
CA GLN A 439 -15.03 -8.22 11.89
C GLN A 439 -15.42 -8.88 13.21
N THR A 440 -14.74 -9.97 13.59
CA THR A 440 -14.98 -10.68 14.86
C THR A 440 -14.68 -9.79 16.06
N VAL A 441 -13.57 -9.05 16.02
CA VAL A 441 -13.18 -8.09 17.07
C VAL A 441 -14.21 -6.98 17.18
N MET A 442 -14.63 -6.39 16.05
CA MET A 442 -15.59 -5.29 16.06
C MET A 442 -16.95 -5.70 16.64
N VAL A 443 -17.46 -6.87 16.27
CA VAL A 443 -18.74 -7.40 16.81
C VAL A 443 -18.60 -7.75 18.30
N THR A 444 -17.48 -8.33 18.71
CA THR A 444 -17.21 -8.65 20.13
C THR A 444 -17.12 -7.38 20.98
N TRP A 445 -16.42 -6.36 20.47
CA TRP A 445 -16.28 -5.06 21.13
C TRP A 445 -17.63 -4.36 21.29
N LEU A 446 -18.45 -4.34 20.24
CA LEU A 446 -19.79 -3.77 20.27
C LEU A 446 -20.68 -4.46 21.31
N ALA A 447 -20.64 -5.80 21.35
CA ALA A 447 -21.37 -6.57 22.36
C ALA A 447 -20.87 -6.26 23.78
N GLY A 448 -19.56 -6.11 23.97
CA GLY A 448 -18.96 -5.73 25.25
C GLY A 448 -19.42 -4.37 25.77
N ILE A 449 -19.51 -3.35 24.90
CA ILE A 449 -20.04 -2.03 25.29
C ILE A 449 -21.47 -2.14 25.81
N LEU A 450 -22.33 -2.85 25.08
CA LEU A 450 -23.72 -3.03 25.46
C LEU A 450 -23.84 -3.80 26.78
N GLY A 451 -23.02 -4.84 26.97
CA GLY A 451 -22.94 -5.57 28.23
C GLY A 451 -22.48 -4.70 29.42
N ASN A 452 -21.65 -3.69 29.16
CA ASN A 452 -21.17 -2.74 30.18
C ASN A 452 -22.13 -1.56 30.43
N GLY A 453 -23.36 -1.61 29.88
CA GLY A 453 -24.36 -0.55 30.00
C GLY A 453 -24.02 0.71 29.19
N GLY A 454 -23.14 0.59 28.19
CA GLY A 454 -22.90 1.63 27.21
C GLY A 454 -23.93 1.64 26.08
N ASP A 455 -23.73 2.55 25.14
CA ASP A 455 -24.59 2.73 23.97
C ASP A 455 -23.75 3.01 22.72
N PHE A 456 -24.30 2.65 21.57
CA PHE A 456 -23.70 2.89 20.27
C PHE A 456 -24.77 3.32 19.29
N ALA A 457 -24.54 4.43 18.62
CA ALA A 457 -25.44 4.96 17.61
C ALA A 457 -24.66 5.58 16.46
N TYR A 458 -25.23 5.48 15.27
CA TYR A 458 -24.63 5.99 14.04
C TYR A 458 -25.69 6.75 13.24
N THR A 459 -25.35 7.97 12.84
CA THR A 459 -26.18 8.74 11.91
C THR A 459 -25.79 8.38 10.49
N ARG A 460 -26.75 7.93 9.68
CA ARG A 460 -26.49 7.51 8.29
C ARG A 460 -25.86 8.61 7.45
N ASP A 461 -24.98 8.20 6.55
CA ASP A 461 -24.39 9.09 5.58
C ASP A 461 -25.36 9.49 4.47
N THR A 462 -25.08 10.61 3.81
CA THR A 462 -25.90 11.14 2.72
C THR A 462 -25.21 11.07 1.37
N THR A 463 -24.01 10.47 1.29
CA THR A 463 -23.32 10.28 0.01
C THR A 463 -24.23 9.50 -0.93
N PRO A 464 -24.53 10.02 -2.13
CA PRO A 464 -25.38 9.34 -3.08
C PRO A 464 -24.70 8.06 -3.58
N LEU A 465 -25.50 7.02 -3.83
CA LEU A 465 -25.00 5.86 -4.57
C LEU A 465 -24.68 6.29 -6.01
N PRO A 466 -23.51 5.94 -6.56
CA PRO A 466 -23.19 6.24 -7.95
C PRO A 466 -24.18 5.59 -8.92
N SER A 467 -24.46 6.24 -10.05
CA SER A 467 -25.45 5.77 -11.03
C SER A 467 -25.13 4.38 -11.60
N PHE A 468 -23.85 4.07 -11.82
CA PHE A 468 -23.44 2.74 -12.31
C PHE A 468 -23.79 1.63 -11.32
N ALA A 469 -23.76 1.93 -10.02
CA ALA A 469 -24.08 0.98 -8.96
C ALA A 469 -25.58 0.75 -8.78
N GLU A 470 -26.44 1.70 -9.17
CA GLU A 470 -27.91 1.53 -9.07
C GLU A 470 -28.44 0.30 -9.85
N GLY A 471 -27.70 -0.15 -10.86
CA GLY A 471 -28.04 -1.30 -11.70
C GLY A 471 -27.68 -2.67 -11.09
N PHE A 472 -26.86 -2.74 -10.05
CA PHE A 472 -26.48 -4.01 -9.42
C PHE A 472 -26.57 -4.01 -7.89
N TRP A 473 -26.61 -2.83 -7.27
CA TRP A 473 -26.82 -2.66 -5.84
C TRP A 473 -28.25 -3.07 -5.47
N GLY A 474 -28.37 -4.06 -4.60
CA GLY A 474 -29.65 -4.40 -3.99
C GLY A 474 -29.96 -3.35 -2.93
N GLY A 475 -30.73 -2.32 -3.28
CA GLY A 475 -31.25 -1.34 -2.33
C GLY A 475 -32.59 -1.76 -1.74
N GLU A 476 -33.14 -0.92 -0.88
CA GLU A 476 -34.44 -1.13 -0.26
C GLU A 476 -35.57 -0.69 -1.21
N CYS A 477 -36.38 -1.63 -1.68
CA CYS A 477 -37.57 -1.35 -2.48
C CYS A 477 -38.82 -1.43 -1.61
N THR A 478 -39.50 -0.31 -1.40
CA THR A 478 -40.81 -0.28 -0.73
C THR A 478 -41.91 -0.29 -1.77
N MET A 479 -42.84 -1.25 -1.67
CA MET A 479 -43.97 -1.35 -2.61
C MET A 479 -45.30 -1.58 -1.90
N ALA A 480 -46.36 -1.08 -2.53
CA ALA A 480 -47.74 -1.37 -2.17
C ALA A 480 -48.13 -2.76 -2.71
N ALA A 481 -47.75 -3.80 -1.98
CA ALA A 481 -48.17 -5.17 -2.23
C ALA A 481 -49.09 -5.65 -1.09
N ASP A 482 -49.81 -6.75 -1.27
CA ASP A 482 -50.36 -7.50 -0.14
C ASP A 482 -49.27 -8.39 0.50
N GLN A 483 -49.52 -8.87 1.71
CA GLN A 483 -48.55 -9.67 2.46
C GLN A 483 -48.18 -10.99 1.74
N ALA A 484 -49.12 -11.59 1.01
CA ALA A 484 -48.87 -12.83 0.28
C ALA A 484 -47.91 -12.59 -0.89
N THR A 485 -48.14 -11.53 -1.65
CA THR A 485 -47.29 -11.07 -2.75
C THR A 485 -45.90 -10.68 -2.23
N CYS A 486 -45.84 -10.01 -1.08
CA CYS A 486 -44.57 -9.65 -0.44
C CYS A 486 -43.71 -10.87 -0.11
N ASN A 487 -44.31 -11.89 0.53
CA ASN A 487 -43.60 -13.10 0.92
C ASN A 487 -43.12 -13.91 -0.30
N MET A 488 -43.91 -13.97 -1.38
CA MET A 488 -43.51 -14.67 -2.61
C MET A 488 -42.32 -14.02 -3.31
N SER A 489 -42.15 -12.71 -3.17
CA SER A 489 -41.00 -11.97 -3.71
C SER A 489 -39.78 -11.95 -2.79
N GLY A 490 -39.80 -12.73 -1.69
CA GLY A 490 -38.74 -12.71 -0.68
C GLY A 490 -38.68 -11.42 0.14
N GLY A 491 -39.76 -10.64 0.14
CA GLY A 491 -39.88 -9.38 0.86
C GLY A 491 -40.22 -9.54 2.35
N MET A 492 -39.89 -8.51 3.12
CA MET A 492 -40.30 -8.35 4.51
C MET A 492 -41.54 -7.46 4.58
N TRP A 493 -42.60 -7.97 5.20
CA TRP A 493 -43.80 -7.19 5.50
C TRP A 493 -43.59 -6.32 6.74
N THR A 494 -43.73 -5.00 6.61
CA THR A 494 -43.50 -4.05 7.71
C THR A 494 -44.77 -3.80 8.53
N GLN A 495 -44.61 -3.26 9.74
CA GLN A 495 -45.74 -2.88 10.61
C GLN A 495 -46.59 -1.72 10.02
N SER A 496 -46.05 -0.98 9.05
CA SER A 496 -46.75 0.07 8.30
C SER A 496 -47.57 -0.46 7.12
N ASN A 497 -47.80 -1.77 7.02
CA ASN A 497 -48.49 -2.42 5.90
C ASN A 497 -47.83 -2.15 4.53
N SER A 498 -46.49 -2.08 4.51
CA SER A 498 -45.72 -1.99 3.28
C SER A 498 -44.85 -3.22 3.09
N CYS A 499 -44.60 -3.60 1.84
CA CYS A 499 -43.64 -4.64 1.51
C CYS A 499 -42.28 -4.03 1.22
N VAL A 500 -41.23 -4.57 1.84
CA VAL A 500 -39.84 -4.17 1.60
C VAL A 500 -39.07 -5.34 1.01
N VAL A 501 -38.48 -5.17 -0.17
CA VAL A 501 -37.66 -6.20 -0.84
C VAL A 501 -36.30 -5.61 -1.16
N MET A 502 -35.23 -6.41 -0.99
CA MET A 502 -33.90 -6.02 -1.46
C MET A 502 -33.77 -6.29 -2.95
N MET A 503 -33.72 -5.26 -3.78
CA MET A 503 -33.57 -5.40 -5.23
C MET A 503 -32.94 -4.18 -5.89
N GLN A 504 -32.56 -4.36 -7.15
CA GLN A 504 -31.98 -3.30 -7.98
C GLN A 504 -33.03 -2.23 -8.31
N LYS A 505 -32.58 -0.99 -8.50
CA LYS A 505 -33.46 0.16 -8.76
C LYS A 505 -34.39 -0.05 -9.95
N GLY A 506 -33.86 -0.56 -11.07
CA GLY A 506 -34.64 -0.82 -12.27
C GLY A 506 -35.76 -1.84 -12.07
N MET A 507 -35.49 -2.88 -11.27
CA MET A 507 -36.51 -3.88 -10.91
C MET A 507 -37.58 -3.28 -10.01
N CYS A 508 -37.18 -2.52 -8.99
CA CYS A 508 -38.10 -1.87 -8.05
C CYS A 508 -39.05 -0.90 -8.74
N VAL A 509 -38.51 -0.01 -9.56
CA VAL A 509 -39.31 0.96 -10.31
C VAL A 509 -40.19 0.26 -11.35
N GLY A 510 -39.69 -0.81 -11.97
CA GLY A 510 -40.44 -1.62 -12.94
C GLY A 510 -41.70 -2.27 -12.38
N ILE A 511 -41.74 -2.55 -11.08
CA ILE A 511 -42.91 -3.08 -10.37
C ILE A 511 -43.70 -1.99 -9.62
N GLY A 512 -43.39 -0.71 -9.85
CA GLY A 512 -44.08 0.44 -9.25
C GLY A 512 -43.69 0.72 -7.78
N GLY A 513 -42.56 0.19 -7.31
CA GLY A 513 -42.04 0.46 -5.98
C GLY A 513 -41.20 1.74 -5.89
N GLU A 514 -41.04 2.23 -4.66
CA GLU A 514 -40.13 3.32 -4.30
C GLU A 514 -38.79 2.72 -3.84
N TRP A 515 -37.72 3.05 -4.54
CA TRP A 515 -36.40 2.52 -4.28
C TRP A 515 -35.54 3.49 -3.46
N ASN A 516 -34.88 2.97 -2.43
CA ASN A 516 -33.87 3.67 -1.64
C ASN A 516 -32.54 2.93 -1.73
N ALA A 517 -31.45 3.68 -1.90
CA ALA A 517 -30.11 3.10 -1.97
C ALA A 517 -29.66 2.48 -0.64
N ARG A 518 -30.20 2.94 0.49
CA ARG A 518 -29.80 2.48 1.83
C ARG A 518 -30.88 1.63 2.47
N HIS A 519 -30.44 0.62 3.20
CA HIS A 519 -31.32 -0.22 3.99
C HIS A 519 -31.66 0.39 5.33
N THR A 520 -32.91 0.17 5.74
CA THR A 520 -33.40 0.39 7.09
C THR A 520 -33.19 -0.89 7.90
N PHE A 521 -32.08 -0.93 8.65
CA PHE A 521 -31.75 -2.10 9.47
C PHE A 521 -32.65 -2.17 10.72
N SER A 522 -33.22 -3.35 10.97
CA SER A 522 -34.07 -3.63 12.13
C SER A 522 -33.71 -4.98 12.77
N SER A 523 -32.51 -5.06 13.34
CA SER A 523 -31.99 -6.24 14.06
C SER A 523 -32.55 -6.43 15.48
N GLY A 524 -33.50 -5.60 15.91
CA GLY A 524 -33.99 -5.56 17.30
C GLY A 524 -33.03 -4.87 18.29
N ASN A 525 -31.86 -4.39 17.83
CA ASN A 525 -30.91 -3.64 18.63
C ASN A 525 -30.34 -2.46 17.83
N ALA A 526 -30.48 -1.25 18.35
CA ALA A 526 -30.08 -0.02 17.67
C ALA A 526 -28.57 0.05 17.37
N ALA A 527 -27.74 -0.56 18.21
CA ALA A 527 -26.29 -0.57 18.01
C ALA A 527 -25.89 -1.43 16.81
N PHE A 528 -26.49 -2.61 16.65
CA PHE A 528 -26.26 -3.48 15.49
C PHE A 528 -26.83 -2.87 14.21
N ASN A 529 -27.94 -2.14 14.28
CA ASN A 529 -28.44 -1.34 13.15
C ASN A 529 -27.43 -0.26 12.74
N GLY A 530 -26.83 0.41 13.73
CA GLY A 530 -25.76 1.39 13.52
C GLY A 530 -24.54 0.75 12.86
N PHE A 531 -24.09 -0.41 13.36
CA PHE A 531 -23.00 -1.19 12.79
C PHE A 531 -23.25 -1.56 11.33
N GLN A 532 -24.40 -2.16 11.00
CA GLN A 532 -24.76 -2.50 9.62
C GLN A 532 -24.82 -1.24 8.74
N GLY A 533 -25.31 -0.13 9.30
CA GLY A 533 -25.34 1.16 8.60
C GLY A 533 -23.97 1.73 8.26
N ILE A 534 -22.97 1.55 9.13
CA ILE A 534 -21.60 1.94 8.84
C ILE A 534 -21.01 1.08 7.72
N GLN A 535 -21.22 -0.25 7.76
CA GLN A 535 -20.72 -1.15 6.71
C GLN A 535 -21.27 -0.75 5.34
N GLU A 536 -22.57 -0.47 5.28
CA GLU A 536 -23.23 -0.03 4.06
C GLU A 536 -22.69 1.32 3.56
N ASP A 537 -22.51 2.30 4.45
CA ASP A 537 -21.99 3.62 4.07
C ASP A 537 -20.52 3.57 3.63
N ILE A 538 -19.70 2.71 4.22
CA ILE A 538 -18.33 2.46 3.74
C ILE A 538 -18.36 1.83 2.34
N ALA A 539 -19.24 0.86 2.10
CA ALA A 539 -19.38 0.25 0.77
C ALA A 539 -19.84 1.27 -0.30
N ILE A 540 -20.77 2.17 0.05
CA ILE A 540 -21.19 3.26 -0.83
C ILE A 540 -20.03 4.24 -1.11
N LEU A 541 -19.23 4.60 -0.10
CA LEU A 541 -18.04 5.41 -0.30
C LEU A 541 -17.01 4.74 -1.21
N GLU A 542 -16.82 3.43 -1.08
CA GLU A 542 -15.93 2.64 -1.93
C GLU A 542 -16.43 2.63 -3.39
N MET A 543 -17.73 2.45 -3.61
CA MET A 543 -18.32 2.57 -4.95
C MET A 543 -18.19 3.98 -5.50
N LYS A 544 -18.32 5.00 -4.66
CA LYS A 544 -18.08 6.39 -5.08
C LYS A 544 -16.61 6.60 -5.46
N ARG A 545 -15.66 6.06 -4.70
CA ARG A 545 -14.23 6.08 -5.05
C ARG A 545 -14.00 5.44 -6.43
N GLN A 546 -14.65 4.31 -6.70
CA GLN A 546 -14.60 3.65 -8.01
C GLN A 546 -15.21 4.52 -9.12
N ALA A 547 -16.39 5.11 -8.90
CA ALA A 547 -17.01 6.02 -9.86
C ALA A 547 -16.12 7.24 -10.15
N ASP A 548 -15.56 7.85 -9.11
CA ASP A 548 -14.67 9.00 -9.22
C ASP A 548 -13.40 8.61 -10.03
N ARG A 549 -12.95 7.35 -9.97
CA ARG A 549 -11.86 6.81 -10.81
C ARG A 549 -12.28 6.55 -12.26
N GLU A 550 -13.45 5.97 -12.47
CA GLU A 550 -13.95 5.58 -13.81
C GLU A 550 -14.57 6.73 -14.61
N THR A 551 -14.86 7.86 -13.96
CA THR A 551 -15.35 9.05 -14.64
C THR A 551 -14.31 9.48 -15.68
N MET A 552 -14.68 9.44 -16.96
CA MET A 552 -13.75 9.75 -18.05
C MET A 552 -13.10 11.11 -17.80
N PRO A 553 -11.77 11.23 -17.97
CA PRO A 553 -11.11 12.50 -17.75
C PRO A 553 -11.76 13.57 -18.61
N ALA A 554 -12.05 14.73 -18.02
CA ALA A 554 -12.28 15.93 -18.81
C ALA A 554 -11.11 16.09 -19.79
N ALA A 555 -11.37 16.57 -21.02
CA ALA A 555 -10.32 16.73 -22.02
C ALA A 555 -9.17 17.57 -21.44
N GLY A 556 -7.99 16.95 -21.26
CA GLY A 556 -6.79 17.59 -20.72
C GLY A 556 -6.40 17.24 -19.27
N GLU A 557 -7.10 16.34 -18.57
CA GLU A 557 -6.69 15.85 -17.24
C GLU A 557 -6.15 14.39 -17.30
N SER A 558 -5.11 14.08 -16.51
CA SER A 558 -4.51 12.74 -16.43
C SER A 558 -5.32 11.77 -15.56
N GLU A 559 -5.15 10.47 -15.78
CA GLU A 559 -5.86 9.42 -15.03
C GLU A 559 -5.41 9.35 -13.56
N GLN A 560 -4.13 9.61 -13.28
CA GLN A 560 -3.62 9.64 -11.91
C GLN A 560 -4.23 10.80 -11.10
N LEU A 561 -4.67 11.89 -11.75
CA LEU A 561 -5.29 13.04 -11.07
C LEU A 561 -6.67 12.67 -10.51
N TYR A 562 -7.44 11.87 -11.27
CA TYR A 562 -8.70 11.32 -10.79
C TYR A 562 -8.48 10.30 -9.68
N GLU A 563 -7.49 9.43 -9.82
CA GLU A 563 -7.16 8.46 -8.77
C GLU A 563 -6.75 9.13 -7.45
N MET A 564 -5.91 10.17 -7.52
CA MET A 564 -5.51 10.99 -6.36
C MET A 564 -6.73 11.65 -5.69
N ARG A 565 -7.61 12.31 -6.48
CA ARG A 565 -8.83 12.94 -5.94
C ARG A 565 -9.78 11.91 -5.33
N ALA A 566 -9.98 10.76 -6.00
CA ALA A 566 -10.83 9.68 -5.51
C ALA A 566 -10.32 9.12 -4.18
N LYS A 567 -9.02 8.88 -4.04
CA LYS A 567 -8.41 8.43 -2.77
C LYS A 567 -8.55 9.47 -1.67
N LYS A 568 -8.30 10.76 -1.95
CA LYS A 568 -8.52 11.83 -0.97
C LYS A 568 -9.98 11.89 -0.52
N ASN A 569 -10.93 11.92 -1.47
CA ASN A 569 -12.36 11.98 -1.17
C ASN A 569 -12.81 10.80 -0.32
N PHE A 570 -12.25 9.61 -0.57
CA PHE A 570 -12.49 8.43 0.23
C PHE A 570 -11.99 8.61 1.67
N VAL A 571 -10.76 9.07 1.88
CA VAL A 571 -10.18 9.32 3.23
C VAL A 571 -10.99 10.37 3.99
N ASP A 572 -11.36 11.48 3.35
CA ASP A 572 -12.18 12.54 3.94
C ASP A 572 -13.59 12.02 4.27
N GLY A 573 -14.13 11.15 3.40
CA GLY A 573 -15.39 10.44 3.60
C GLY A 573 -15.34 9.54 4.83
N LEU A 574 -14.31 8.71 4.98
CA LEU A 574 -14.09 7.84 6.15
C LEU A 574 -13.99 8.65 7.45
N ALA A 575 -13.27 9.78 7.44
CA ALA A 575 -13.19 10.68 8.59
C ALA A 575 -14.57 11.29 8.93
N THR A 576 -15.37 11.62 7.91
CA THR A 576 -16.74 12.08 8.08
C THR A 576 -17.63 11.00 8.69
N LEU A 577 -17.52 9.74 8.25
CA LEU A 577 -18.25 8.61 8.84
C LEU A 577 -17.88 8.41 10.31
N ALA A 578 -16.59 8.48 10.65
CA ALA A 578 -16.13 8.40 12.04
C ALA A 578 -16.79 9.49 12.91
N GLY A 579 -16.93 10.72 12.39
CA GLY A 579 -17.60 11.83 13.06
C GLY A 579 -19.10 11.60 13.34
N LYS A 580 -19.75 10.69 12.60
CA LYS A 580 -21.17 10.33 12.75
C LYS A 580 -21.42 9.24 13.79
N ILE A 581 -20.36 8.64 14.33
CA ILE A 581 -20.44 7.67 15.42
C ILE A 581 -20.60 8.42 16.76
N THR A 582 -21.57 7.98 17.55
CA THR A 582 -21.89 8.50 18.88
C THR A 582 -22.15 7.36 19.85
N GLY A 583 -22.13 7.67 21.14
CA GLY A 583 -22.37 6.71 22.22
C GLY A 583 -21.27 6.71 23.27
N ARG A 584 -21.32 5.72 24.14
CA ARG A 584 -20.47 5.55 25.31
C ARG A 584 -20.05 4.09 25.45
N ILE A 585 -18.80 3.86 25.83
CA ILE A 585 -18.26 2.51 26.04
C ILE A 585 -18.78 1.83 27.32
N ASN A 586 -19.41 2.62 28.19
CA ASN A 586 -20.08 2.21 29.43
C ASN A 586 -21.12 3.31 29.79
N ALA A 587 -21.71 3.27 30.98
CA ALA A 587 -22.71 4.25 31.40
C ALA A 587 -22.26 5.74 31.38
N ALA A 588 -20.94 6.03 31.37
CA ALA A 588 -20.41 7.38 31.54
C ALA A 588 -19.43 7.83 30.43
N THR A 589 -18.56 6.95 29.93
CA THR A 589 -17.41 7.32 29.12
C THR A 589 -17.77 7.40 27.63
N PRO A 590 -17.71 8.57 26.97
CA PRO A 590 -17.95 8.69 25.53
C PRO A 590 -16.94 7.89 24.70
N ILE A 591 -17.37 7.43 23.52
CA ILE A 591 -16.45 6.85 22.53
C ILE A 591 -15.50 7.95 22.04
N SER A 592 -14.19 7.76 22.23
CA SER A 592 -13.16 8.74 21.84
C SER A 592 -12.99 8.84 20.33
N THR A 593 -12.33 9.90 19.85
CA THR A 593 -12.03 10.08 18.42
C THR A 593 -11.20 8.91 17.87
N GLU A 594 -10.24 8.43 18.65
CA GLU A 594 -9.34 7.33 18.28
C GLU A 594 -10.13 6.03 18.13
N LEU A 595 -11.06 5.74 19.04
CA LEU A 595 -11.95 4.57 18.94
C LEU A 595 -12.86 4.65 17.72
N LYS A 596 -13.41 5.84 17.41
CA LYS A 596 -14.24 6.04 16.21
C LYS A 596 -13.45 5.77 14.93
N GLN A 597 -12.20 6.20 14.87
CA GLN A 597 -11.31 5.92 13.74
C GLN A 597 -11.00 4.42 13.64
N ALA A 598 -10.68 3.76 14.77
CA ALA A 598 -10.45 2.31 14.80
C ALA A 598 -11.66 1.51 14.32
N ILE A 599 -12.89 1.91 14.67
CA ILE A 599 -14.13 1.30 14.18
C ILE A 599 -14.18 1.38 12.65
N ILE A 600 -14.00 2.57 12.08
CA ILE A 600 -14.03 2.74 10.62
C ILE A 600 -12.94 1.90 9.95
N THR A 601 -11.72 1.86 10.50
CA THR A 601 -10.62 1.06 9.97
C THR A 601 -10.97 -0.44 9.94
N LEU A 602 -11.47 -1.03 11.03
CA LEU A 602 -11.79 -2.47 11.05
C LEU A 602 -13.02 -2.84 10.20
N MET A 603 -13.88 -1.87 9.87
CA MET A 603 -15.07 -2.07 9.04
C MET A 603 -14.80 -1.88 7.54
N ARG A 604 -13.63 -1.37 7.17
CA ARG A 604 -13.14 -1.42 5.78
C ARG A 604 -12.81 -2.86 5.42
N GLN A 605 -13.12 -3.25 4.19
CA GLN A 605 -12.49 -4.44 3.63
C GLN A 605 -10.99 -4.13 3.46
N PRO A 606 -10.10 -5.02 3.93
CA PRO A 606 -8.70 -4.96 3.53
C PRO A 606 -8.63 -4.95 2.00
N ASN A 607 -8.10 -3.87 1.43
CA ASN A 607 -7.88 -3.71 0.00
C ASN A 607 -6.44 -3.24 -0.26
N MET A 608 -5.88 -3.61 -1.42
CA MET A 608 -4.57 -3.12 -1.89
C MET A 608 -4.74 -1.99 -2.90
#